data_AF-A0A955W0C7-F1
#
_entry.id   AF-A0A955W0C7-F1
#
_cell.length_a   1.000
_cell.length_b   1.000
_cell.length_c   1.000
_cell.angle_alpha   90.00
_cell.angle_beta   90.00
_cell.angle_gamma   90.00
#
_symmetry.space_group_name_H-M   'P 1'
#
loop_
_entity.id
_entity.type
_entity.pdbx_description
1 polymer ?
#
loop_
_entity_poly.entity_id
_entity_poly.type
_entity_poly.pdbx_seq_one_letter_code
_entity_poly.pdbx_strand_id
1 'polypeptide(L)'
;MRNALHLTLAVCAAVAMAACGSSTTVTPQPDGGTPQPDGGSVAGFDFRTDAPGAYTRFDRVGMPAVSTVLAMDKDAYNDGTPTADANLDFAGQLITSLTNLHAALDDDFTGAGLTPCSMDPSDPNDAMSLPKCLAQEVAPGVSVVSLVVPDTLTLDTSKASGFPNGRLLTDPVIDVTLNVIFLDLSVHGPGTLAGVPINPPANDVAFLSAFPYLAPPHTL
;
A
#
# COMPACT_ATOMS: atom_id res chain seq x y z
N MET A 1 11.99 18.89 -34.13
CA MET A 1 11.26 17.62 -34.23
C MET A 1 12.19 16.42 -33.96
N ARG A 2 12.90 16.45 -32.84
CA ARG A 2 13.87 15.42 -32.42
C ARG A 2 13.83 15.16 -30.91
N ASN A 3 12.72 15.50 -30.25
CA ASN A 3 12.55 15.34 -28.79
C ASN A 3 11.30 14.52 -28.42
N ALA A 4 10.47 14.15 -29.40
CA ALA A 4 9.24 13.39 -29.15
C ALA A 4 9.44 11.86 -29.14
N LEU A 5 10.66 11.37 -29.43
CA LEU A 5 10.95 9.93 -29.56
C LEU A 5 11.62 9.33 -28.31
N HIS A 6 12.01 10.15 -27.33
CA HIS A 6 12.54 9.66 -26.04
C HIS A 6 11.47 9.54 -24.95
N LEU A 7 10.26 10.05 -25.20
CA LEU A 7 9.16 10.08 -24.23
C LEU A 7 8.34 8.77 -24.16
N THR A 8 8.61 7.79 -25.04
CA THR A 8 7.86 6.52 -25.09
C THR A 8 8.67 5.31 -24.61
N LEU A 9 9.91 5.49 -24.14
CA LEU A 9 10.82 4.36 -23.86
C LEU A 9 11.39 4.30 -22.44
N ALA A 10 11.01 5.21 -21.53
CA ALA A 10 11.54 5.24 -20.16
C ALA A 10 10.64 4.56 -19.09
N VAL A 11 9.46 4.06 -19.46
CA VAL A 11 8.53 3.39 -18.51
C VAL A 11 8.53 1.85 -18.65
N CYS A 12 9.39 1.28 -19.50
CA CYS A 12 9.48 -0.16 -19.72
C CYS A 12 10.85 -0.74 -19.29
N ALA A 13 11.03 -1.01 -17.99
CA ALA A 13 11.95 -2.00 -17.40
C ALA A 13 11.99 -1.78 -15.87
N ALA A 14 11.90 -2.73 -14.95
CA ALA A 14 11.75 -4.18 -15.01
C ALA A 14 11.19 -4.63 -13.65
N VAL A 15 10.01 -5.26 -13.63
CA VAL A 15 9.58 -6.06 -12.47
C VAL A 15 9.72 -7.52 -12.89
N ALA A 16 10.82 -8.15 -12.48
CA ALA A 16 11.01 -9.57 -12.69
C ALA A 16 10.18 -10.33 -11.66
N MET A 17 9.14 -11.04 -12.12
CA MET A 17 8.49 -12.09 -11.34
C MET A 17 9.46 -13.25 -11.18
N ALA A 18 10.03 -13.41 -9.98
CA ALA A 18 10.68 -14.67 -9.60
C ALA A 18 9.61 -15.65 -9.14
N ALA A 19 9.25 -16.58 -10.02
CA ALA A 19 8.38 -17.71 -9.71
C ALA A 19 9.19 -18.85 -9.04
N CYS A 20 8.68 -19.28 -7.88
CA CYS A 20 8.63 -20.62 -7.32
C CYS A 20 9.85 -21.56 -7.49
N GLY A 21 10.50 -21.89 -6.38
CA GLY A 21 11.43 -23.00 -6.31
C GLY A 21 11.59 -23.54 -4.90
N SER A 22 10.63 -24.34 -4.43
CA SER A 22 10.86 -25.39 -3.42
C SER A 22 9.70 -26.39 -3.42
N SER A 23 9.92 -27.54 -4.06
CA SER A 23 9.07 -28.71 -3.93
C SER A 23 9.25 -29.33 -2.55
N THR A 24 8.28 -29.13 -1.66
CA THR A 24 8.08 -30.00 -0.50
C THR A 24 6.86 -30.86 -0.75
N THR A 25 7.10 -32.16 -0.95
CA THR A 25 6.10 -33.22 -0.95
C THR A 25 5.26 -33.15 0.32
N VAL A 26 4.00 -32.72 0.21
CA VAL A 26 3.01 -32.86 1.29
C VAL A 26 2.48 -34.29 1.25
N THR A 27 2.86 -35.10 2.22
CA THR A 27 2.19 -36.37 2.50
C THR A 27 0.83 -36.08 3.15
N PRO A 28 -0.27 -36.76 2.77
CA PRO A 28 -1.55 -36.62 3.45
C PRO A 28 -1.45 -37.11 4.90
N GLN A 29 -1.70 -36.24 5.88
CA GLN A 29 -1.81 -36.65 7.28
C GLN A 29 -3.27 -37.06 7.57
N PRO A 30 -3.53 -38.21 8.24
CA PRO A 30 -4.89 -38.67 8.48
C PRO A 30 -5.59 -37.89 9.60
N ASP A 31 -6.86 -37.61 9.35
CA ASP A 31 -7.80 -36.92 10.25
C ASP A 31 -7.99 -37.66 11.57
N GLY A 32 -7.82 -36.94 12.69
CA GLY A 32 -8.06 -37.49 14.02
C GLY A 32 -8.09 -36.41 15.10
N GLY A 33 -9.20 -35.68 15.22
CA GLY A 33 -9.43 -34.75 16.33
C GLY A 33 -10.87 -34.29 16.40
N THR A 34 -11.57 -34.67 17.46
CA THR A 34 -12.98 -34.41 17.75
C THR A 34 -13.31 -32.91 17.93
N PRO A 35 -14.48 -32.42 17.46
CA PRO A 35 -14.88 -31.02 17.59
C PRO A 35 -15.67 -30.73 18.88
N GLN A 36 -15.36 -29.63 19.58
CA GLN A 36 -16.31 -28.94 20.46
C GLN A 36 -15.84 -27.52 20.86
N PRO A 37 -16.76 -26.63 21.28
CA PRO A 37 -17.55 -25.72 20.44
C PRO A 37 -17.18 -24.24 20.71
N ASP A 38 -17.64 -23.30 19.86
CA ASP A 38 -18.21 -22.00 20.25
C ASP A 38 -18.54 -21.19 18.99
N GLY A 39 -19.84 -20.86 18.82
CA GLY A 39 -20.30 -19.86 17.86
C GLY A 39 -20.97 -20.42 16.60
N GLY A 40 -22.30 -20.61 16.70
CA GLY A 40 -23.30 -20.73 15.63
C GLY A 40 -22.83 -21.03 14.20
N SER A 41 -23.13 -22.24 13.73
CA SER A 41 -23.01 -22.61 12.32
C SER A 41 -23.89 -21.71 11.44
N VAL A 42 -23.28 -20.73 10.78
CA VAL A 42 -23.82 -20.23 9.50
C VAL A 42 -23.65 -21.37 8.50
N ALA A 43 -24.73 -22.07 8.19
CA ALA A 43 -24.71 -23.23 7.31
C ALA A 43 -23.96 -22.91 6.00
N GLY A 44 -22.87 -23.62 5.74
CA GLY A 44 -22.09 -23.52 4.49
C GLY A 44 -20.75 -22.81 4.58
N PHE A 45 -20.33 -22.27 5.73
CA PHE A 45 -18.99 -21.70 5.91
C PHE A 45 -18.14 -22.58 6.83
N ASP A 46 -17.04 -23.11 6.31
CA ASP A 46 -16.00 -23.79 7.09
C ASP A 46 -14.89 -22.78 7.38
N PHE A 47 -14.90 -22.25 8.60
CA PHE A 47 -13.85 -21.33 9.05
C PHE A 47 -12.68 -22.15 9.58
N ARG A 48 -11.50 -21.95 8.98
CA ARG A 48 -10.26 -22.57 9.48
C ARG A 48 -10.03 -22.22 10.95
N THR A 49 -9.81 -23.23 11.78
CA THR A 49 -9.54 -23.10 13.22
C THR A 49 -8.07 -23.23 13.57
N ASP A 50 -7.18 -23.26 12.58
CA ASP A 50 -5.74 -23.40 12.83
C ASP A 50 -5.20 -22.24 13.66
N ALA A 51 -4.21 -22.52 14.51
CA ALA A 51 -3.51 -21.48 15.25
C ALA A 51 -2.85 -20.47 14.28
N PRO A 52 -2.67 -19.19 14.66
CA PRO A 52 -2.04 -18.18 13.80
C PRO A 52 -0.67 -18.59 13.23
N GLY A 53 0.11 -19.40 13.96
CA GLY A 53 1.40 -19.93 13.52
C GLY A 53 1.33 -20.95 12.37
N ALA A 54 0.14 -21.45 12.02
CA ALA A 54 -0.08 -22.30 10.86
C ALA A 54 -0.25 -21.51 9.55
N TYR A 55 -0.32 -20.18 9.62
CA TYR A 55 -0.37 -19.29 8.47
C TYR A 55 1.01 -18.69 8.24
N THR A 56 1.48 -18.73 7.00
CA THR A 56 2.66 -17.98 6.58
C THR A 56 2.20 -16.63 6.04
N ARG A 57 2.89 -15.57 6.45
CA ARG A 57 2.69 -14.25 5.85
C ARG A 57 3.40 -14.22 4.51
N PHE A 58 2.71 -13.73 3.50
CA PHE A 58 3.23 -13.66 2.13
C PHE A 58 3.47 -12.23 1.70
N ASP A 59 2.61 -11.30 2.13
CA ASP A 59 2.74 -9.89 1.80
C ASP A 59 2.15 -9.00 2.89
N ARG A 60 2.72 -7.80 2.99
CA ARG A 60 2.18 -6.70 3.78
C ARG A 60 1.54 -5.69 2.84
N VAL A 61 0.23 -5.53 2.98
CA VAL A 61 -0.63 -4.78 2.03
C VAL A 61 -1.54 -3.79 2.76
N GLY A 62 -1.05 -3.13 3.81
CA GLY A 62 -1.79 -2.05 4.45
C GLY A 62 -1.98 -0.90 3.46
N MET A 63 -0.86 -0.43 2.92
CA MET A 63 -0.67 0.61 1.93
C MET A 63 0.08 0.01 0.75
N PRO A 64 -0.57 -0.12 -0.42
CA PRO A 64 -0.04 -0.88 -1.54
C PRO A 64 1.37 -0.48 -2.00
N ALA A 65 1.76 0.79 -1.87
CA ALA A 65 3.07 1.27 -2.32
C ALA A 65 4.23 0.87 -1.40
N VAL A 66 4.00 0.50 -0.14
CA VAL A 66 5.10 0.35 0.82
C VAL A 66 5.93 -0.91 0.53
N SER A 67 5.30 -2.09 0.48
CA SER A 67 5.97 -3.35 0.13
C SER A 67 6.49 -3.38 -1.31
N THR A 68 5.85 -2.66 -2.24
CA THR A 68 6.18 -2.74 -3.67
C THR A 68 7.19 -1.69 -4.15
N VAL A 69 7.19 -0.50 -3.57
CA VAL A 69 8.02 0.64 -4.02
C VAL A 69 9.07 1.03 -2.98
N LEU A 70 8.72 1.00 -1.69
CA LEU A 70 9.58 1.55 -0.64
C LEU A 70 10.45 0.50 0.06
N ALA A 71 9.99 -0.74 0.19
CA ALA A 71 10.75 -1.80 0.84
C ALA A 71 11.96 -2.20 -0.01
N MET A 72 13.18 -2.05 0.55
CA MET A 72 14.41 -2.46 -0.12
C MET A 72 14.61 -3.98 -0.04
N ASP A 73 14.46 -4.54 1.16
CA ASP A 73 14.40 -5.97 1.39
C ASP A 73 12.94 -6.39 1.55
N LYS A 74 12.31 -6.73 0.43
CA LYS A 74 10.89 -7.07 0.38
C LYS A 74 10.57 -8.34 1.17
N ASP A 75 11.42 -9.36 1.10
CA ASP A 75 11.18 -10.64 1.78
C ASP A 75 11.26 -10.45 3.29
N ALA A 76 12.32 -9.80 3.79
CA ALA A 76 12.45 -9.48 5.22
C ALA A 76 11.33 -8.57 5.71
N TYR A 77 10.92 -7.59 4.90
CA TYR A 77 9.80 -6.71 5.21
C TYR A 77 8.49 -7.48 5.37
N ASN A 78 8.18 -8.35 4.41
CA ASN A 78 6.95 -9.15 4.38
C ASN A 78 6.89 -10.20 5.49
N ASP A 79 8.04 -10.74 5.90
CA ASP A 79 8.16 -11.65 7.04
C ASP A 79 8.14 -10.94 8.42
N GLY A 80 8.27 -9.61 8.43
CA GLY A 80 8.32 -8.78 9.64
C GLY A 80 7.10 -8.94 10.56
N THR A 81 7.28 -8.90 11.88
CA THR A 81 6.22 -9.08 12.89
C THR A 81 5.57 -7.75 13.31
N PRO A 82 4.37 -7.75 13.92
CA PRO A 82 3.83 -6.52 14.52
C PRO A 82 4.76 -5.90 15.57
N THR A 83 5.59 -6.70 16.24
CA THR A 83 6.63 -6.19 17.15
C THR A 83 7.72 -5.42 16.38
N ALA A 84 8.13 -5.92 15.21
CA ALA A 84 9.09 -5.22 14.34
C ALA A 84 8.54 -3.87 13.84
N ASP A 85 7.23 -3.82 13.59
CA ASP A 85 6.53 -2.58 13.26
C ASP A 85 6.52 -1.59 14.42
N ALA A 86 6.19 -2.07 15.62
CA ALA A 86 6.22 -1.26 16.84
C ALA A 86 7.62 -0.74 17.18
N ASN A 87 8.67 -1.50 16.83
CA ASN A 87 10.07 -1.13 17.02
C ASN A 87 10.63 -0.26 15.88
N LEU A 88 9.85 -0.02 14.81
CA LEU A 88 10.26 0.73 13.62
C LEU A 88 11.48 0.12 12.89
N ASP A 89 11.64 -1.20 12.94
CA ASP A 89 12.82 -1.91 12.40
C ASP A 89 13.04 -1.63 10.89
N PHE A 90 11.97 -1.34 10.15
CA PHE A 90 12.02 -1.06 8.71
C PHE A 90 11.99 0.44 8.36
N ALA A 91 11.80 1.33 9.33
CA ALA A 91 11.65 2.77 9.06
C ALA A 91 12.85 3.35 8.30
N GLY A 92 14.07 2.95 8.68
CA GLY A 92 15.29 3.42 8.03
C GLY A 92 15.35 3.09 6.54
N GLN A 93 15.02 1.85 6.15
CA GLN A 93 15.03 1.47 4.73
C GLN A 93 13.92 2.19 3.95
N LEU A 94 12.72 2.33 4.51
CA LEU A 94 11.60 2.97 3.82
C LEU A 94 11.86 4.45 3.59
N ILE A 95 12.38 5.16 4.61
CA ILE A 95 12.76 6.56 4.51
C ILE A 95 13.90 6.73 3.49
N THR A 96 14.90 5.83 3.50
CA THR A 96 16.00 5.91 2.52
C THR A 96 15.50 5.71 1.09
N SER A 97 14.60 4.75 0.85
CA SER A 97 13.98 4.55 -0.46
C SER A 97 13.21 5.78 -0.90
N LEU A 98 12.41 6.36 0.00
CA LEU A 98 11.65 7.56 -0.28
C LEU A 98 12.57 8.74 -0.64
N THR A 99 13.63 8.97 0.12
CA THR A 99 14.63 10.02 -0.18
C THR A 99 15.26 9.82 -1.56
N ASN A 100 15.62 8.58 -1.92
CA ASN A 100 16.19 8.28 -3.24
C ASN A 100 15.19 8.49 -4.38
N LEU A 101 13.92 8.16 -4.15
CA LEU A 101 12.86 8.36 -5.14
C LEU A 101 12.58 9.85 -5.35
N HIS A 102 12.54 10.65 -4.28
CA HIS A 102 12.45 12.11 -4.38
C HIS A 102 13.61 12.69 -5.18
N ALA A 103 14.84 12.29 -4.86
CA ALA A 103 16.03 12.74 -5.60
C ALA A 103 15.98 12.37 -7.11
N ALA A 104 15.25 11.31 -7.47
CA ALA A 104 15.14 10.83 -8.84
C ALA A 104 13.92 11.38 -9.61
N LEU A 105 12.86 11.82 -8.93
CA LEU A 105 11.56 12.14 -9.55
C LEU A 105 11.09 13.58 -9.30
N ASP A 106 11.67 14.32 -8.35
CA ASP A 106 11.20 15.65 -8.01
C ASP A 106 11.34 16.65 -9.17
N ASP A 107 12.38 16.50 -9.99
CA ASP A 107 12.57 17.31 -11.20
C ASP A 107 11.53 16.98 -12.28
N ASP A 108 11.18 15.71 -12.45
CA ASP A 108 10.10 15.25 -13.34
C ASP A 108 8.73 15.77 -12.88
N PHE A 109 8.41 15.68 -11.58
CA PHE A 109 7.18 16.24 -11.03
C PHE A 109 7.12 17.76 -11.21
N THR A 110 8.22 18.45 -10.95
CA THR A 110 8.33 19.90 -11.18
C THR A 110 8.16 20.25 -12.66
N GLY A 111 8.76 19.46 -13.56
CA GLY A 111 8.60 19.58 -15.00
C GLY A 111 7.15 19.35 -15.47
N ALA A 112 6.39 18.54 -14.76
CA ALA A 112 4.95 18.33 -14.96
C ALA A 112 4.06 19.41 -14.32
N GLY A 113 4.65 20.42 -13.66
CA GLY A 113 3.92 21.49 -12.98
C GLY A 113 3.32 21.09 -11.63
N LEU A 114 3.78 19.98 -11.06
CA LEU A 114 3.45 19.55 -9.71
C LEU A 114 4.50 20.09 -8.73
N THR A 115 4.17 20.09 -7.44
CA THR A 115 5.04 20.61 -6.38
C THR A 115 5.36 19.47 -5.43
N PRO A 116 6.55 18.87 -5.54
CA PRO A 116 7.00 17.89 -4.58
C PRO A 116 7.08 18.48 -3.17
N CYS A 117 6.83 17.65 -2.16
CA CYS A 117 7.17 17.99 -0.80
C CYS A 117 8.70 17.84 -0.58
N SER A 118 9.22 18.43 0.49
CA SER A 118 10.65 18.38 0.79
C SER A 118 11.01 17.12 1.60
N MET A 119 12.04 16.39 1.14
CA MET A 119 12.75 15.37 1.92
C MET A 119 13.98 15.91 2.68
N ASP A 120 14.23 17.23 2.63
CA ASP A 120 15.33 17.88 3.36
C ASP A 120 14.96 18.06 4.85
N PRO A 121 15.69 17.43 5.79
CA PRO A 121 15.46 17.60 7.23
C PRO A 121 15.90 18.97 7.77
N SER A 122 16.46 19.84 6.92
CA SER A 122 16.88 21.22 7.24
C SER A 122 16.00 22.29 6.57
N ASP A 123 14.85 21.90 6.01
CA ASP A 123 13.88 22.84 5.46
C ASP A 123 13.41 23.83 6.55
N PRO A 124 13.53 25.16 6.34
CA PRO A 124 13.11 26.16 7.32
C PRO A 124 11.59 26.16 7.61
N ASN A 125 10.80 25.39 6.86
CA ASN A 125 9.37 25.15 7.10
C ASN A 125 9.10 23.81 7.82
N ASP A 126 10.13 23.04 8.20
CA ASP A 126 9.99 21.78 8.92
C ASP A 126 9.88 22.01 10.44
N ALA A 127 8.73 21.64 11.00
CA ALA A 127 8.43 21.80 12.42
C ALA A 127 8.77 20.56 13.27
N MET A 128 9.18 19.41 12.68
CA MET A 128 9.13 18.12 13.38
C MET A 128 10.37 17.22 13.31
N SER A 129 11.51 17.66 12.77
CA SER A 129 12.73 16.81 12.63
C SER A 129 12.54 15.58 11.73
N LEU A 130 11.38 15.46 11.09
CA LEU A 130 11.08 14.53 10.02
C LEU A 130 10.90 15.38 8.77
N PRO A 131 11.45 14.99 7.61
CA PRO A 131 11.23 15.75 6.39
C PRO A 131 9.77 16.09 6.16
N LYS A 132 9.49 17.27 5.60
CA LYS A 132 8.13 17.80 5.40
C LYS A 132 7.17 16.77 4.78
N CYS A 133 7.65 15.98 3.81
CA CYS A 133 6.87 14.91 3.18
C CYS A 133 6.28 13.89 4.16
N LEU A 134 7.01 13.57 5.23
CA LEU A 134 6.61 12.59 6.23
C LEU A 134 5.78 13.23 7.35
N ALA A 135 6.07 14.49 7.68
CA ALA A 135 5.41 15.23 8.76
C ALA A 135 4.03 15.79 8.36
N GLN A 136 3.75 16.00 7.07
CA GLN A 136 2.47 16.53 6.62
C GLN A 136 1.28 15.60 6.95
N GLU A 137 0.10 16.21 7.15
CA GLU A 137 -1.13 15.50 7.45
C GLU A 137 -2.01 15.34 6.20
N VAL A 138 -2.50 14.12 5.96
CA VAL A 138 -3.50 13.83 4.91
C VAL A 138 -4.93 14.10 5.38
N ALA A 139 -5.14 14.06 6.69
CA ALA A 139 -6.38 14.36 7.39
C ALA A 139 -6.02 14.74 8.85
N PRO A 140 -6.90 15.44 9.58
CA PRO A 140 -6.59 15.87 10.95
C PRO A 140 -6.14 14.71 11.85
N GLY A 141 -4.90 14.78 12.33
CA GLY A 141 -4.28 13.76 13.19
C GLY A 141 -3.81 12.49 12.46
N VAL A 142 -3.74 12.51 11.12
CA VAL A 142 -3.24 11.42 10.28
C VAL A 142 -2.09 11.94 9.43
N SER A 143 -0.86 11.71 9.92
CA SER A 143 0.38 12.06 9.21
C SER A 143 0.71 11.06 8.11
N VAL A 144 1.43 11.49 7.07
CA VAL A 144 1.94 10.58 6.02
C VAL A 144 2.83 9.50 6.63
N VAL A 145 3.70 9.85 7.58
CA VAL A 145 4.55 8.84 8.25
C VAL A 145 3.72 7.74 8.91
N SER A 146 2.59 8.07 9.53
CA SER A 146 1.72 7.05 10.15
C SER A 146 1.02 6.11 9.15
N LEU A 147 1.01 6.46 7.87
CA LEU A 147 0.47 5.60 6.82
C LEU A 147 1.51 4.63 6.25
N VAL A 148 2.76 5.09 6.11
CA VAL A 148 3.82 4.33 5.42
C VAL A 148 4.89 3.77 6.36
N VAL A 149 4.92 4.19 7.63
CA VAL A 149 5.87 3.74 8.66
C VAL A 149 5.18 3.63 10.04
N PRO A 150 4.82 2.42 10.51
CA PRO A 150 4.79 1.15 9.78
C PRO A 150 3.56 1.05 8.85
N ASP A 151 3.64 0.19 7.83
CA ASP A 151 2.50 -0.11 6.96
C ASP A 151 1.43 -0.90 7.71
N THR A 152 0.55 -0.19 8.40
CA THR A 152 -0.55 -0.76 9.17
C THR A 152 -1.86 -0.06 8.80
N LEU A 153 -2.86 -0.85 8.43
CA LEU A 153 -4.19 -0.30 8.13
C LEU A 153 -4.91 -0.01 9.44
N THR A 154 -5.08 1.27 9.77
CA THR A 154 -5.81 1.70 10.95
C THR A 154 -7.25 2.08 10.60
N LEU A 155 -8.21 1.62 11.41
CA LEU A 155 -9.63 1.89 11.24
C LEU A 155 -10.20 2.54 12.50
N ASP A 156 -10.70 3.76 12.35
CA ASP A 156 -11.55 4.45 13.31
C ASP A 156 -13.02 4.22 12.91
N THR A 157 -13.69 3.35 13.68
CA THR A 157 -15.10 2.98 13.45
C THR A 157 -16.09 4.12 13.73
N SER A 158 -15.62 5.24 14.30
CA SER A 158 -16.44 6.45 14.50
C SER A 158 -16.41 7.41 13.30
N LYS A 159 -15.50 7.19 12.34
CA LYS A 159 -15.34 8.01 11.14
C LYS A 159 -15.87 7.27 9.91
N ALA A 160 -16.17 8.02 8.84
CA ALA A 160 -16.53 7.45 7.56
C ALA A 160 -15.40 6.55 7.03
N SER A 161 -15.75 5.43 6.38
CA SER A 161 -14.78 4.53 5.76
C SER A 161 -14.23 5.10 4.45
N GLY A 162 -13.00 4.72 4.13
CA GLY A 162 -12.27 5.15 2.93
C GLY A 162 -11.00 5.90 3.30
N PHE A 163 -10.10 6.07 2.34
CA PHE A 163 -8.78 6.67 2.62
C PHE A 163 -8.90 8.06 3.29
N PRO A 164 -8.14 8.35 4.36
CA PRO A 164 -7.11 7.51 4.98
C PRO A 164 -7.63 6.58 6.11
N ASN A 165 -8.93 6.57 6.40
CA ASN A 165 -9.58 5.68 7.36
C ASN A 165 -9.92 4.31 6.71
N GLY A 166 -8.89 3.56 6.40
CA GLY A 166 -9.00 2.34 5.61
C GLY A 166 -9.00 2.63 4.11
N ARG A 167 -9.70 1.78 3.34
CA ARG A 167 -9.89 1.94 1.90
C ARG A 167 -11.22 1.35 1.47
N LEU A 168 -11.90 2.02 0.56
CA LEU A 168 -13.04 1.47 -0.18
C LEU A 168 -12.53 0.73 -1.42
N LEU A 169 -13.37 -0.14 -1.98
CA LEU A 169 -13.10 -0.81 -3.26
C LEU A 169 -12.91 0.17 -4.43
N THR A 170 -13.51 1.35 -4.32
CA THR A 170 -13.44 2.43 -5.32
C THR A 170 -12.27 3.38 -5.12
N ASP A 171 -11.54 3.28 -4.01
CA ASP A 171 -10.46 4.23 -3.73
C ASP A 171 -9.28 3.93 -4.67
N PRO A 172 -8.77 4.93 -5.42
CA PRO A 172 -7.55 4.81 -6.22
C PRO A 172 -6.32 4.83 -5.31
N VAL A 173 -6.21 3.80 -4.45
CA VAL A 173 -5.30 3.77 -3.32
C VAL A 173 -3.85 3.91 -3.71
N ILE A 174 -3.44 3.41 -4.88
CA ILE A 174 -2.05 3.55 -5.33
C ILE A 174 -1.75 5.01 -5.68
N ASP A 175 -2.62 5.68 -6.42
CA ASP A 175 -2.41 7.07 -6.82
C ASP A 175 -2.49 8.01 -5.64
N VAL A 176 -3.42 7.76 -4.72
CA VAL A 176 -3.53 8.53 -3.48
C VAL A 176 -2.30 8.32 -2.61
N THR A 177 -1.81 7.08 -2.47
CA THR A 177 -0.59 6.81 -1.68
C THR A 177 0.64 7.47 -2.32
N LEU A 178 0.84 7.34 -3.63
CA LEU A 178 1.94 7.99 -4.35
C LEU A 178 1.86 9.51 -4.23
N ASN A 179 0.66 10.08 -4.31
CA ASN A 179 0.47 11.51 -4.18
C ASN A 179 0.87 12.02 -2.79
N VAL A 180 0.41 11.36 -1.72
CA VAL A 180 0.70 11.82 -0.35
C VAL A 180 2.16 11.64 0.06
N ILE A 181 2.90 10.69 -0.54
CA ILE A 181 4.33 10.53 -0.27
C ILE A 181 5.19 11.49 -1.08
N PHE A 182 4.77 11.93 -2.27
CA PHE A 182 5.59 12.77 -3.17
C PHE A 182 5.21 14.25 -3.20
N LEU A 183 3.92 14.60 -3.14
CA LEU A 183 3.49 15.98 -3.35
C LEU A 183 3.29 16.75 -2.04
N ASP A 184 3.48 18.07 -2.12
CA ASP A 184 3.18 19.01 -1.05
C ASP A 184 1.66 19.14 -0.88
N LEU A 185 1.12 18.62 0.21
CA LEU A 185 -0.32 18.60 0.49
C LEU A 185 -0.90 19.98 0.81
N SER A 186 -0.05 20.98 1.05
CA SER A 186 -0.51 22.38 1.15
C SER A 186 -0.79 23.02 -0.21
N VAL A 187 -0.28 22.42 -1.28
CA VAL A 187 -0.45 22.88 -2.67
C VAL A 187 -1.39 21.97 -3.45
N HIS A 188 -1.21 20.66 -3.32
CA HIS A 188 -1.93 19.62 -4.06
C HIS A 188 -2.84 18.83 -3.14
N GLY A 189 -4.10 18.63 -3.52
CA GLY A 189 -4.99 17.74 -2.75
C GLY A 189 -4.53 16.28 -2.79
N PRO A 190 -4.91 15.43 -1.83
CA PRO A 190 -4.47 14.03 -1.73
C PRO A 190 -4.93 13.14 -2.89
N GLY A 191 -5.85 13.60 -3.74
CA GLY A 191 -6.29 12.91 -4.97
C GLY A 191 -5.71 13.44 -6.29
N THR A 192 -4.73 14.36 -6.26
CA THR A 192 -4.19 15.01 -7.47
C THR A 192 -3.69 14.01 -8.51
N LEU A 193 -2.87 13.03 -8.12
CA LEU A 193 -2.40 12.00 -9.07
C LEU A 193 -3.53 11.07 -9.52
N ALA A 194 -4.53 10.80 -8.67
CA ALA A 194 -5.69 9.99 -9.03
C ALA A 194 -6.56 10.66 -10.11
N GLY A 195 -6.49 11.99 -10.24
CA GLY A 195 -7.15 12.77 -11.29
C GLY A 195 -6.46 12.69 -12.65
N VAL A 196 -5.26 12.12 -12.73
CA VAL A 196 -4.57 11.90 -14.01
C VAL A 196 -5.28 10.74 -14.74
N PRO A 197 -5.68 10.89 -16.02
CA PRO A 197 -6.49 9.90 -16.74
C PRO A 197 -5.68 8.69 -17.23
N ILE A 198 -4.87 8.10 -16.35
CA ILE A 198 -4.10 6.88 -16.59
C ILE A 198 -4.80 5.62 -16.07
N ASN A 199 -5.75 5.78 -15.14
CA ASN A 199 -6.56 4.69 -14.63
C ASN A 199 -7.71 4.35 -15.57
N PRO A 200 -8.15 3.08 -15.60
CA PRO A 200 -9.45 2.73 -16.15
C PRO A 200 -10.54 3.58 -15.46
N PRO A 201 -11.46 4.21 -16.22
CA PRO A 201 -12.43 5.15 -15.65
C PRO A 201 -13.47 4.46 -14.76
N ALA A 202 -13.71 3.16 -14.95
CA ALA A 202 -14.61 2.35 -14.15
C ALA A 202 -14.32 0.85 -14.35
N ASN A 203 -14.87 0.03 -13.47
CA ASN A 203 -14.94 -1.41 -13.68
C ASN A 203 -15.93 -1.75 -14.80
N ASP A 204 -15.73 -2.89 -15.46
CA ASP A 204 -16.64 -3.43 -16.48
C ASP A 204 -18.05 -3.68 -15.92
N VAL A 205 -18.15 -4.06 -14.64
CA VAL A 205 -19.40 -4.24 -13.91
C VAL A 205 -19.34 -3.44 -12.60
N ALA A 206 -20.42 -2.70 -12.31
CA ALA A 206 -20.52 -1.93 -11.08
C ALA A 206 -20.44 -2.81 -9.82
N PHE A 207 -19.85 -2.27 -8.76
CA PHE A 207 -19.87 -2.93 -7.45
C PHE A 207 -21.31 -3.06 -6.93
N LEU A 208 -21.58 -4.16 -6.22
CA LEU A 208 -22.87 -4.39 -5.58
C LEU A 208 -23.01 -3.50 -4.34
N SER A 209 -24.21 -3.08 -4.00
CA SER A 209 -24.48 -2.29 -2.78
C SER A 209 -24.56 -3.14 -1.50
N ALA A 210 -24.44 -4.46 -1.64
CA ALA A 210 -24.50 -5.43 -0.55
C ALA A 210 -23.48 -6.55 -0.78
N PHE A 211 -23.10 -7.21 0.30
CA PHE A 211 -22.18 -8.34 0.24
C PHE A 211 -22.76 -9.49 -0.63
N PRO A 212 -21.94 -10.14 -1.50
CA PRO A 212 -20.53 -9.85 -1.79
C PRO A 212 -20.38 -8.65 -2.73
N TYR A 213 -19.69 -7.58 -2.29
CA TYR A 213 -19.64 -6.29 -3.00
C TYR A 213 -19.03 -6.32 -4.42
N LEU A 214 -18.37 -7.43 -4.79
CA LEU A 214 -17.78 -7.65 -6.11
C LEU A 214 -18.78 -8.35 -7.04
N ALA A 215 -18.73 -8.02 -8.33
CA ALA A 215 -19.52 -8.70 -9.35
C ALA A 215 -19.11 -10.19 -9.48
N PRO A 216 -20.03 -11.06 -9.94
CA PRO A 216 -19.68 -12.45 -10.29
C PRO A 216 -18.57 -12.52 -11.35
N PRO A 217 -17.74 -13.59 -11.37
CA PRO A 217 -16.75 -13.79 -12.40
C PRO A 217 -17.35 -13.76 -13.81
N HIS A 218 -16.60 -13.24 -14.79
CA HIS A 218 -16.97 -13.33 -16.19
C HIS A 218 -17.05 -14.81 -16.63
N THR A 219 -18.13 -15.18 -17.31
CA THR A 219 -18.25 -16.49 -17.94
C THR A 219 -17.44 -16.50 -19.24
N LEU A 220 -16.63 -17.54 -19.43
CA LEU A 220 -15.88 -17.79 -20.66
C LEU A 220 -16.78 -18.16 -21.84
#